data_AF-A0A7Z0MUA9-F1
#
_entry.id   AF-A0A7Z0MUA9-F1
#
_cell.length_a   1.000
_cell.length_b   1.000
_cell.length_c   1.000
_cell.angle_alpha   90.00
_cell.angle_beta   90.00
_cell.angle_gamma   90.00
#
_symmetry.space_group_name_H-M   'P 1'
#
loop_
_entity.id
_entity.type
_entity.pdbx_description
1 polymer ?
#
loop_
_entity_poly.entity_id
_entity_poly.type
_entity_poly.pdbx_seq_one_letter_code
_entity_poly.pdbx_strand_id
1 'polypeptide(L)'
;MLTASRSRSATKRATNVSLAEDLLSEAKALHINISQAAEAGVTQAIARRRSELWLAENQEAIESSNAFVEKHGLPLAKYRMF
;
A
#
# COMPACT_ATOMS: atom_id res chain seq x y z
N MET A 1 21.80 -10.21 -7.31
CA MET A 1 20.80 -11.28 -7.17
C MET A 1 19.48 -10.75 -7.69
N LEU A 2 18.96 -11.31 -8.80
CA LEU A 2 17.73 -10.85 -9.44
C LEU A 2 16.51 -11.29 -8.62
N THR A 3 15.77 -10.35 -8.05
CA THR A 3 14.42 -10.60 -7.54
C THR A 3 13.46 -10.69 -8.72
N ALA A 4 13.20 -11.92 -9.18
CA ALA A 4 12.17 -12.19 -10.16
C ALA A 4 10.80 -11.75 -9.60
N SER A 5 10.17 -10.78 -10.28
CA SER A 5 8.76 -10.44 -10.05
C SER A 5 7.91 -11.67 -10.39
N ARG A 6 7.42 -12.35 -9.36
CA ARG A 6 6.51 -13.49 -9.53
C ARG A 6 5.18 -12.93 -10.01
N SER A 7 4.87 -13.05 -11.31
CA SER A 7 3.52 -12.83 -11.81
C SER A 7 2.62 -13.91 -11.22
N ARG A 8 1.99 -13.60 -10.08
CA ARG A 8 0.88 -14.39 -9.57
C ARG A 8 -0.28 -14.17 -10.54
N SER A 9 -0.45 -15.10 -11.47
CA SER A 9 -1.79 -15.39 -12.00
C SER A 9 -2.60 -15.94 -10.82
N ALA A 10 -3.09 -15.02 -9.99
CA ALA A 10 -3.94 -15.36 -8.87
C ALA A 10 -5.30 -15.75 -9.46
N THR A 11 -5.74 -16.96 -9.18
CA THR A 11 -7.09 -17.42 -9.54
C THR A 11 -8.10 -16.48 -8.90
N LYS A 12 -8.80 -15.71 -9.74
CA LYS A 12 -9.83 -14.78 -9.28
C LYS A 12 -11.03 -15.58 -8.79
N ARG A 13 -11.45 -15.35 -7.55
CA ARG A 13 -12.67 -15.94 -7.00
C ARG A 13 -13.79 -14.91 -7.11
N ALA A 14 -14.88 -15.28 -7.79
CA ALA A 14 -16.08 -14.47 -7.80
C ALA A 14 -16.63 -14.37 -6.37
N THR A 15 -16.86 -13.14 -5.91
CA THR A 15 -17.40 -12.84 -4.58
C THR A 15 -18.57 -11.91 -4.77
N ASN A 16 -19.74 -12.24 -4.21
CA ASN A 16 -20.90 -11.35 -4.25
C ASN A 16 -20.67 -10.21 -3.26
N VAL A 17 -20.82 -8.98 -3.74
CA VAL A 17 -20.70 -7.76 -2.95
C VAL A 17 -21.96 -6.92 -3.13
N SER A 18 -22.44 -6.31 -2.04
CA SER A 18 -23.57 -5.39 -2.07
C SER A 18 -23.05 -3.96 -2.12
N LEU A 19 -23.51 -3.20 -3.11
CA LEU A 19 -23.20 -1.78 -3.31
C LEU A 19 -24.50 -1.00 -3.44
N ALA A 20 -24.43 0.31 -3.17
CA ALA A 20 -25.58 1.19 -3.31
C ALA A 20 -26.08 1.25 -4.76
N GLU A 21 -27.40 1.30 -4.94
CA GLU A 21 -28.05 1.19 -6.25
C GLU A 21 -27.77 2.39 -7.16
N ASP A 22 -27.69 3.59 -6.58
CA ASP A 22 -27.31 4.83 -7.23
C ASP A 22 -25.89 4.72 -7.83
N LEU A 23 -24.94 4.24 -7.03
CA LEU A 23 -23.55 4.06 -7.44
C LEU A 23 -23.40 2.99 -8.54
N LEU A 24 -24.18 1.90 -8.47
CA LEU A 24 -24.21 0.89 -9.53
C LEU A 24 -24.79 1.45 -10.84
N SER A 25 -25.83 2.28 -10.74
CA SER A 25 -26.49 2.89 -11.90
C SER A 25 -25.57 3.89 -12.58
N GLU A 26 -24.89 4.73 -11.79
CA GLU A 26 -23.90 5.68 -12.29
C GLU A 26 -22.69 4.96 -12.92
N ALA A 27 -22.15 3.93 -12.25
CA ALA A 27 -21.05 3.15 -12.80
C ALA A 27 -21.40 2.49 -14.14
N LYS A 28 -22.63 1.99 -14.29
CA LYS A 28 -23.13 1.45 -15.57
C LYS A 28 -23.25 2.54 -16.63
N ALA A 29 -23.80 3.71 -16.29
CA ALA A 29 -23.94 4.84 -17.21
C ALA A 29 -22.57 5.35 -17.72
N LEU A 30 -21.55 5.28 -16.86
CA LEU A 30 -20.17 5.67 -17.19
C LEU A 30 -19.32 4.52 -17.77
N HIS A 31 -19.91 3.35 -18.03
CA HIS A 31 -19.22 2.16 -18.54
C HIS A 31 -18.01 1.72 -17.67
N ILE A 32 -18.10 1.93 -16.36
CA ILE A 32 -17.06 1.54 -15.41
C ILE A 32 -17.10 0.02 -15.16
N ASN A 33 -15.94 -0.63 -15.23
CA ASN A 33 -15.81 -2.03 -14.86
C ASN A 33 -15.77 -2.19 -13.34
N ILE A 34 -16.93 -2.46 -12.74
CA ILE A 34 -17.12 -2.58 -11.28
C ILE A 34 -16.17 -3.60 -10.66
N SER A 35 -15.97 -4.76 -11.30
CA SER A 35 -15.08 -5.81 -10.78
C SER A 35 -13.63 -5.33 -10.70
N GLN A 36 -13.16 -4.61 -11.72
CA GLN A 36 -11.81 -4.05 -11.74
C GLN A 36 -11.66 -2.91 -10.70
N ALA A 37 -12.66 -2.04 -10.60
CA ALA A 37 -12.67 -0.95 -9.63
C ALA A 37 -12.68 -1.48 -8.18
N ALA A 38 -13.47 -2.52 -7.92
CA ALA A 38 -13.50 -3.19 -6.61
C ALA A 38 -12.15 -3.83 -6.27
N GLU A 39 -11.52 -4.52 -7.22
CA GLU A 39 -10.18 -5.12 -7.04
C GLU A 39 -9.12 -4.05 -6.71
N ALA A 40 -9.14 -2.92 -7.41
CA ALA A 40 -8.25 -1.80 -7.13
C ALA A 40 -8.50 -1.18 -5.74
N GLY A 41 -9.76 -0.96 -5.38
CA GLY A 41 -10.15 -0.41 -4.08
C GLY A 41 -9.72 -1.31 -2.91
N VAL A 42 -9.96 -2.63 -3.03
CA VAL A 42 -9.53 -3.61 -2.03
C VAL A 42 -8.00 -3.65 -1.92
N THR A 43 -7.29 -3.60 -3.05
CA THR A 43 -5.82 -3.57 -3.06
C THR A 43 -5.28 -2.35 -2.33
N GLN A 44 -5.86 -1.17 -2.58
CA GLN A 44 -5.47 0.07 -1.92
C GLN A 44 -5.77 0.03 -0.41
N ALA A 45 -6.94 -0.47 -0.02
CA ALA A 45 -7.32 -0.61 1.39
C ALA A 45 -6.36 -1.56 2.14
N ILE A 46 -5.99 -2.69 1.53
CA ILE A 46 -5.01 -3.63 2.09
C ILE A 46 -3.65 -2.94 2.23
N ALA A 47 -3.17 -2.26 1.19
CA ALA A 47 -1.87 -1.59 1.22
C ALA A 47 -1.81 -0.55 2.35
N ARG A 48 -2.85 0.29 2.47
CA ARG A 48 -2.97 1.27 3.54
C ARG A 48 -2.97 0.62 4.92
N ARG A 49 -3.77 -0.43 5.12
CA ARG A 49 -3.83 -1.09 6.42
C ARG A 49 -2.49 -1.72 6.79
N ARG A 50 -1.78 -2.31 5.83
CA ARG A 50 -0.45 -2.88 6.05
C ARG A 50 0.58 -1.81 6.36
N SER A 51 0.54 -0.65 5.71
CA SER A 51 1.46 0.45 6.03
C SER A 51 1.22 1.00 7.43
N GLU A 52 -0.05 1.12 7.85
CA GLU A 52 -0.39 1.55 9.22
C GLU A 52 0.12 0.55 10.27
N LEU A 53 -0.08 -0.75 10.04
CA LEU A 53 0.43 -1.79 10.94
C LEU A 53 1.95 -1.78 11.00
N TRP A 54 2.62 -1.70 9.84
CA TRP A 54 4.07 -1.65 9.79
C TRP A 54 4.62 -0.43 10.52
N LEU A 55 4.00 0.75 10.36
CA LEU A 55 4.41 1.96 11.06
C LEU A 55 4.29 1.80 12.58
N ALA A 56 3.18 1.22 13.05
CA ALA A 56 2.99 0.96 14.48
C ALA A 56 4.03 -0.03 15.03
N GLU A 57 4.30 -1.12 14.30
CA GLU A 57 5.29 -2.13 14.69
C GLU A 57 6.73 -1.59 14.69
N ASN A 58 7.04 -0.62 13.82
CA ASN A 58 8.39 -0.08 13.65
C ASN A 58 8.57 1.27 14.35
N GLN A 59 7.58 1.76 15.08
CA GLN A 59 7.61 3.08 15.69
C GLN A 59 8.80 3.23 16.65
N GLU A 60 9.03 2.25 17.54
CA GLU A 60 10.16 2.28 18.47
C GLU A 60 11.52 2.25 17.75
N ALA A 61 11.63 1.49 16.66
CA ALA A 61 12.85 1.42 15.86
C ALA A 61 13.13 2.75 15.14
N ILE A 62 12.08 3.38 14.61
CA ILE A 62 12.15 4.70 13.97
C ILE A 62 12.54 5.76 14.99
N GLU A 63 11.90 5.78 16.17
CA GLU A 63 12.21 6.72 17.25
C GLU A 63 13.65 6.57 17.76
N SER A 64 14.11 5.33 17.98
CA SER A 64 15.49 5.03 18.34
C SER A 64 16.49 5.52 17.28
N SER A 65 16.19 5.28 16.01
CA SER A 65 17.02 5.74 14.90
C SER A 65 17.06 7.27 14.81
N ASN A 66 15.92 7.94 14.96
CA ASN A 66 15.83 9.40 14.97
C ASN A 66 16.63 10.00 16.14
N ALA A 67 16.47 9.46 17.35
CA ALA A 67 17.21 9.91 18.53
C ALA A 67 18.73 9.73 18.37
N PHE A 68 19.16 8.66 17.68
CA PHE A 68 20.58 8.47 17.35
C PHE A 68 21.08 9.56 16.39
N VAL A 69 20.33 9.86 15.32
CA VAL A 69 20.68 10.91 14.36
C VAL A 69 20.71 12.29 15.01
N GLU A 70 19.77 12.61 15.90
CA GLU A 70 19.77 13.87 16.64
C GLU A 70 21.02 14.03 17.52
N LYS A 71 21.44 12.94 18.19
CA LYS A 71 22.60 12.96 19.10
C LYS A 71 23.95 12.94 18.37
N HIS A 72 24.04 12.20 17.27
CA HIS A 72 25.32 11.90 16.60
C HIS A 72 25.46 12.53 15.22
N GLY A 73 24.42 13.23 14.76
CA GLY A 73 24.31 13.72 13.39
C GLY A 73 24.03 12.58 12.40
N LEU A 74 23.89 12.94 11.13
CA LEU A 74 23.63 11.98 10.06
C LEU A 74 24.83 11.04 9.88
N PRO A 75 24.65 9.72 10.04
CA PRO A 75 25.69 8.75 9.74
C PRO A 75 26.18 8.95 8.30
N LEU A 76 27.50 8.94 8.12
CA LEU A 76 28.14 9.04 6.81
C LEU A 76 27.95 10.38 6.07
N ALA A 77 27.39 11.42 6.72
CA ALA A 77 27.27 12.75 6.11
C ALA A 77 28.62 13.30 5.60
N LYS A 78 29.72 12.93 6.27
CA LYS A 78 31.10 13.27 5.88
C LYS A 78 31.56 12.70 4.53
N TYR A 79 30.82 11.76 3.93
CA TYR A 79 31.13 11.17 2.63
C TYR A 79 30.14 11.59 1.54
N ARG A 80 29.20 12.50 1.84
CA ARG A 80 28.25 13.01 0.85
C ARG A 80 28.98 13.92 -0.13
N MET A 81 29.29 13.39 -1.32
CA MET A 81 29.71 14.20 -2.47
C MET A 81 28.47 14.86 -3.08
N PHE A 82 28.54 16.17 -3.27
CA PHE A 82 27.48 17.03 -3.82
C PHE A 82 27.26 16.80 -5.31
#